data_AF-A0A812QIJ7-F1
#
_entry.id   AF-A0A812QIJ7-F1
#
_cell.length_a   1.000
_cell.length_b   1.000
_cell.length_c   1.000
_cell.angle_alpha   90.00
_cell.angle_beta   90.00
_cell.angle_gamma   90.00
#
_symmetry.space_group_name_H-M   'P 1'
#
loop_
_entity.id
_entity.type
_entity.pdbx_description
1 polymer ?
#
loop_
_entity_poly.entity_id
_entity_poly.type
_entity_poly.pdbx_seq_one_letter_code
_entity_poly.pdbx_strand_id
1 'polypeptide(L)'
;MVSLPSSSVRRLGPMDEEQSMQGSCGQGSCGQGSCGQGSCGQGSCGQGLCASPCANGDCKEAEGGGSCNGGKCKPGMGCEVGYSSSGTSCDPSTCEKAECKIDPAFVSQALDLASVKVASMDAEHEECATALRRLVETRSREVLKEVLDCLSDHFAHEEALFEEHGFGVHANEKLSAKKSHAKEHQRLLDKVRRQLSLGPSVPAPFVRELLQEFHEHTTLYDVQYADFLASKGAK
;
A
#
# COMPACT_ATOMS: atom_id res chain seq x y z
N MET A 1 43.38 -41.34 -0.63
CA MET A 1 43.29 -40.78 0.74
C MET A 1 43.54 -39.29 0.61
N VAL A 2 42.50 -38.47 0.74
CA VAL A 2 42.59 -37.01 0.56
C VAL A 2 42.38 -36.37 1.92
N SER A 3 43.43 -35.74 2.45
CA SER A 3 43.42 -35.04 3.74
C SER A 3 42.74 -33.68 3.61
N LEU A 4 41.72 -33.44 4.43
CA LEU A 4 41.08 -32.13 4.59
C LEU A 4 41.71 -31.37 5.77
N PRO A 5 42.01 -30.07 5.65
CA PRO A 5 42.50 -29.26 6.76
C PRO A 5 41.38 -28.87 7.71
N SER A 6 41.66 -29.05 9.00
CA SER A 6 40.82 -28.68 10.14
C SER A 6 40.95 -27.18 10.40
N SER A 7 39.90 -26.40 10.13
CA SER A 7 39.88 -24.96 10.38
C SER A 7 39.13 -24.65 11.67
N SER A 8 39.89 -24.08 12.60
CA SER A 8 39.53 -23.74 13.96
C SER A 8 38.37 -22.75 14.08
N VAL A 9 37.32 -23.16 14.80
CA VAL A 9 36.22 -22.31 15.26
C VAL A 9 36.73 -21.36 16.35
N ARG A 10 36.70 -20.05 16.10
CA ARG A 10 36.87 -19.04 17.15
C ARG A 10 35.51 -18.75 17.81
N ARG A 11 35.36 -19.17 19.06
CA ARG A 11 34.33 -18.70 20.00
C ARG A 11 34.56 -17.21 20.29
N LEU A 12 33.59 -16.37 19.98
CA LEU A 12 33.46 -15.03 20.55
C LEU A 12 32.25 -15.02 21.49
N GLY A 13 32.47 -14.45 22.68
CA GLY A 13 31.61 -14.56 23.85
C GLY A 13 30.34 -13.71 23.83
N PRO A 14 29.54 -13.78 24.91
CA PRO A 14 28.29 -13.03 25.05
C PRO A 14 28.57 -11.54 25.28
N MET A 15 27.89 -10.68 24.52
CA MET A 15 27.80 -9.25 24.80
C MET A 15 26.45 -8.99 25.44
N ASP A 16 26.44 -8.88 26.76
CA ASP A 16 25.39 -8.25 27.54
C ASP A 16 25.56 -6.74 27.41
N GLU A 17 24.68 -6.06 26.67
CA GLU A 17 24.46 -4.63 26.91
C GLU A 17 23.04 -4.20 26.56
N GLU A 18 22.20 -4.35 27.58
CA GLU A 18 20.90 -3.74 27.76
C GLU A 18 21.05 -2.22 27.82
N GLN A 19 20.98 -1.54 26.67
CA GLN A 19 20.81 -0.09 26.63
C GLN A 19 19.33 0.25 26.44
N SER A 20 18.71 0.42 27.60
CA SER A 20 17.39 0.95 27.86
C SER A 20 17.07 2.21 27.05
N MET A 21 15.92 2.20 26.40
CA MET A 21 15.25 3.36 25.84
C MET A 21 14.95 4.39 26.94
N GLN A 22 15.56 5.57 26.87
CA GLN A 22 15.07 6.76 27.57
C GLN A 22 14.80 7.87 26.57
N GLY A 23 13.59 7.83 25.98
CA GLY A 23 12.95 8.99 25.37
C GLY A 23 12.32 9.83 26.47
N SER A 24 12.88 11.01 26.72
CA SER A 24 12.38 11.99 27.68
C SER A 24 11.12 12.67 27.14
N CYS A 25 9.96 12.28 27.68
CA CYS A 25 8.72 13.05 27.52
C CYS A 25 8.84 14.34 28.36
N GLY A 26 8.84 15.48 27.66
CA GLY A 26 8.77 16.80 28.28
C GLY A 26 7.52 16.90 29.16
N GLN A 27 7.72 17.42 30.36
CA GLN A 27 6.69 17.62 31.38
C GLN A 27 5.53 18.48 30.84
N GLY A 28 4.48 17.80 30.36
CA GLY A 28 3.15 18.34 30.23
C GLY A 28 2.33 17.81 31.39
N SER A 29 2.04 18.66 32.37
CA SER A 29 1.20 18.32 33.52
C SER A 29 -0.18 17.92 33.02
N CYS A 30 -0.55 16.65 33.19
CA CYS A 30 -1.93 16.21 33.05
C CYS A 30 -2.73 17.00 34.10
N GLY A 31 -3.64 17.86 33.65
CA GLY A 31 -4.70 18.28 34.55
C GLY A 31 -5.43 17.02 35.00
N GLN A 32 -5.46 16.78 36.32
CA GLN A 32 -6.67 16.30 36.98
C GLN A 32 -7.77 17.36 36.76
N GLY A 33 -8.09 17.64 35.50
CA GLY A 33 -9.44 17.94 35.18
C GLY A 33 -10.05 16.58 35.33
N SER A 34 -10.73 16.33 36.43
CA SER A 34 -11.38 15.08 36.51
C SER A 34 -12.30 14.96 35.25
N CYS A 35 -12.02 14.04 34.35
CA CYS A 35 -12.13 12.64 34.71
C CYS A 35 -13.52 12.55 35.37
N GLY A 36 -13.72 12.14 36.61
CA GLY A 36 -14.88 12.70 37.32
C GLY A 36 -14.62 14.12 37.86
N GLN A 37 -14.78 15.26 37.12
CA GLN A 37 -14.55 16.74 37.48
C GLN A 37 -13.29 17.56 37.01
N GLY A 38 -13.29 18.18 35.83
CA GLY A 38 -12.50 19.38 35.57
C GLY A 38 -12.31 19.84 34.12
N SER A 39 -12.77 21.07 33.96
CA SER A 39 -12.35 22.23 33.18
C SER A 39 -11.15 22.13 32.23
N CYS A 40 -11.44 22.23 30.93
CA CYS A 40 -10.48 22.58 29.88
C CYS A 40 -10.26 24.10 29.88
N GLY A 41 -9.00 24.52 29.92
CA GLY A 41 -8.59 25.93 29.87
C GLY A 41 -8.86 26.59 28.52
N GLN A 42 -9.13 27.90 28.59
CA GLN A 42 -9.28 28.81 27.44
C GLN A 42 -8.04 28.79 26.54
N GLY A 43 -8.19 28.22 25.34
CA GLY A 43 -7.29 28.44 24.21
C GLY A 43 -8.02 29.22 23.14
N SER A 44 -7.78 30.51 23.06
CA SER A 44 -8.32 31.39 22.02
C SER A 44 -7.52 31.23 20.72
N CYS A 45 -8.15 30.68 19.68
CA CYS A 45 -7.66 30.80 18.31
C CYS A 45 -8.80 31.29 17.41
N GLY A 46 -8.76 32.59 17.11
CA GLY A 46 -9.14 33.17 15.81
C GLY A 46 -10.64 33.29 15.53
N GLN A 47 -11.18 34.48 15.78
CA GLN A 47 -12.44 34.96 15.22
C GLN A 47 -12.34 34.99 13.68
N GLY A 48 -13.17 34.20 13.02
CA GLY A 48 -13.46 34.29 11.58
C GLY A 48 -14.95 34.14 11.39
N LEU A 49 -15.64 35.28 11.23
CA LEU A 49 -17.08 35.37 11.07
C LEU A 49 -17.50 34.81 9.71
N CYS A 50 -18.28 33.73 9.71
CA CYS A 50 -19.17 33.41 8.60
C CYS A 50 -20.60 33.42 9.15
N ALA A 51 -21.21 34.60 9.11
CA ALA A 51 -22.63 34.78 9.37
C ALA A 51 -23.45 34.17 8.22
N SER A 52 -24.31 33.21 8.54
CA SER A 52 -25.67 33.14 7.99
C SER A 52 -26.50 32.08 8.73
N PRO A 53 -27.78 32.37 9.06
CA PRO A 53 -28.60 31.50 9.90
C PRO A 53 -29.32 30.43 9.07
N CYS A 54 -29.11 29.15 9.39
CA CYS A 54 -30.13 28.13 9.16
C CYS A 54 -31.19 28.30 10.24
N ALA A 55 -32.14 29.20 10.01
CA ALA A 55 -33.36 29.29 10.80
C ALA A 55 -34.34 28.20 10.34
N ASN A 56 -34.71 27.34 11.29
CA ASN A 56 -35.93 26.53 11.35
C ASN A 56 -36.33 25.76 10.07
N GLY A 57 -36.06 24.46 10.07
CA GLY A 57 -36.69 23.51 9.16
C GLY A 57 -36.54 22.08 9.69
N ASP A 58 -37.65 21.53 10.13
CA ASP A 58 -37.88 20.21 10.73
C ASP A 58 -37.07 19.04 10.14
N CYS A 59 -36.22 18.42 10.96
CA CYS A 59 -35.74 17.06 10.72
C CYS A 59 -36.79 16.09 11.29
N LYS A 60 -37.81 15.73 10.51
CA LYS A 60 -38.70 14.63 10.91
C LYS A 60 -37.91 13.33 10.94
N GLU A 61 -38.04 12.66 12.07
CA GLU A 61 -37.45 11.38 12.44
C GLU A 61 -37.67 10.33 11.33
N ALA A 62 -36.59 9.95 10.67
CA ALA A 62 -36.49 8.62 10.08
C ALA A 62 -35.92 7.71 11.16
N GLU A 63 -36.72 6.73 11.60
CA GLU A 63 -36.27 5.70 12.53
C GLU A 63 -35.14 4.88 11.89
N GLY A 64 -33.92 5.23 12.27
CA GLY A 64 -32.70 4.62 11.78
C GLY A 64 -31.53 5.45 12.29
N GLY A 65 -31.13 5.19 13.54
CA GLY A 65 -30.12 5.96 14.27
C GLY A 65 -28.78 6.07 13.54
N GLY A 66 -28.62 7.10 12.73
CA GLY A 66 -27.35 7.57 12.19
C GLY A 66 -27.08 8.97 12.74
N SER A 67 -26.33 9.06 13.84
CA SER A 67 -25.91 10.35 14.41
C SER A 67 -24.81 10.94 13.53
N CYS A 68 -25.14 11.97 12.75
CA CYS A 68 -24.18 12.82 12.05
C CYS A 68 -23.51 13.78 13.04
N ASN A 69 -22.50 13.27 13.76
CA ASN A 69 -21.68 14.11 14.63
C ASN A 69 -20.75 14.99 13.79
N GLY A 70 -21.07 16.28 13.74
CA GLY A 70 -20.08 17.35 13.56
C GLY A 70 -19.37 17.35 12.20
N GLY A 71 -20.04 17.93 11.21
CA GLY A 71 -19.52 18.13 9.86
C GLY A 71 -18.05 18.55 9.81
N LYS A 72 -17.23 17.64 9.27
CA LYS A 72 -16.05 17.94 8.45
C LYS A 72 -15.91 16.83 7.41
N CYS A 73 -16.56 17.00 6.26
CA CYS A 73 -16.05 16.37 5.05
C CYS A 73 -14.72 17.08 4.76
N LYS A 74 -13.59 16.40 4.91
CA LYS A 74 -12.29 17.00 4.57
C LYS A 74 -12.29 17.33 3.08
N PRO A 75 -12.05 18.60 2.67
CA PRO A 75 -11.73 18.91 1.29
C PRO A 75 -10.32 18.37 1.04
N GLY A 76 -10.18 17.34 0.21
CA GLY A 76 -8.86 16.80 -0.11
C GLY A 76 -8.76 15.33 -0.54
N MET A 77 -9.85 14.55 -0.60
CA MET A 77 -9.85 13.29 -1.34
C MET A 77 -10.70 13.50 -2.60
N GLY A 78 -9.99 13.62 -3.72
CA GLY A 78 -10.52 14.12 -4.99
C GLY A 78 -11.58 13.22 -5.59
N CYS A 79 -12.77 13.80 -5.77
CA CYS A 79 -13.56 13.55 -6.97
C CYS A 79 -13.09 14.58 -8.00
N GLU A 80 -11.99 14.32 -8.71
CA GLU A 80 -11.66 15.13 -9.88
C GLU A 80 -12.56 14.71 -11.04
N VAL A 81 -13.77 15.29 -11.05
CA VAL A 81 -14.57 15.41 -12.26
C VAL A 81 -14.94 16.89 -12.37
N GLY A 82 -14.54 17.48 -13.49
CA GLY A 82 -14.56 18.92 -13.75
C GLY A 82 -15.80 19.62 -13.24
N TYR A 83 -15.56 20.72 -12.51
CA TYR A 83 -16.60 21.53 -11.93
C TYR A 83 -17.48 22.12 -13.06
N SER A 84 -18.74 21.70 -13.13
CA SER A 84 -19.81 22.49 -13.71
C SER A 84 -20.75 22.83 -12.56
N SER A 85 -20.83 24.12 -12.24
CA SER A 85 -21.55 24.71 -11.10
C SER A 85 -23.08 24.64 -11.18
N SER A 86 -23.66 23.57 -11.74
CA SER A 86 -25.09 23.30 -11.61
C SER A 86 -25.31 22.43 -10.38
N GLY A 87 -25.95 22.98 -9.35
CA GLY A 87 -26.25 22.34 -8.06
C GLY A 87 -27.21 21.16 -8.14
N THR A 88 -26.85 20.14 -8.89
CA THR A 88 -27.56 18.86 -8.94
C THR A 88 -27.04 18.00 -7.80
N SER A 89 -27.86 17.80 -6.79
CA SER A 89 -27.60 16.88 -5.68
C SER A 89 -27.22 15.51 -6.25
N CYS A 90 -26.03 15.02 -5.92
CA CYS A 90 -25.58 13.69 -6.29
C CYS A 90 -26.47 12.69 -5.54
N ASP A 91 -27.46 12.12 -6.23
CA ASP A 91 -28.29 11.06 -5.67
C ASP A 91 -27.44 9.78 -5.53
N PRO A 92 -27.12 9.33 -4.30
CA PRO A 92 -26.27 8.16 -4.07
C PRO A 92 -26.92 6.85 -4.55
N SER A 93 -28.19 6.88 -4.97
CA SER A 93 -28.90 5.74 -5.56
C SER A 93 -28.64 5.54 -7.06
N THR A 94 -28.01 6.53 -7.73
CA THR A 94 -27.79 6.47 -9.20
C THR A 94 -26.35 6.18 -9.62
N CYS A 95 -25.41 6.08 -8.68
CA CYS A 95 -24.02 5.75 -8.98
C CYS A 95 -23.73 4.24 -9.17
N GLU A 96 -24.73 3.36 -9.04
CA GLU A 96 -24.55 1.91 -9.28
C GLU A 96 -24.38 1.52 -10.77
N LYS A 97 -24.59 2.45 -11.71
CA LYS A 97 -24.57 2.12 -13.16
C LYS A 97 -23.60 2.93 -14.01
N ALA A 98 -22.92 3.92 -13.45
CA ALA A 98 -21.78 4.48 -14.13
C ALA A 98 -20.64 3.47 -13.99
N GLU A 99 -20.42 2.66 -15.02
CA GLU A 99 -19.22 1.85 -15.14
C GLU A 99 -18.01 2.75 -14.88
N CYS A 100 -17.43 2.67 -13.68
CA CYS A 100 -16.19 3.37 -13.35
C CYS A 100 -15.08 2.74 -14.19
N LYS A 101 -14.99 3.18 -15.45
CA LYS A 101 -13.91 2.82 -16.36
C LYS A 101 -12.62 3.38 -15.78
N ILE A 102 -11.59 2.55 -15.78
CA ILE A 102 -10.25 2.97 -15.38
C ILE A 102 -9.68 3.75 -16.55
N ASP A 103 -9.11 4.92 -16.27
CA ASP A 103 -8.54 5.79 -17.29
C ASP A 103 -7.38 5.07 -18.01
N PRO A 104 -7.43 4.91 -19.35
CA PRO A 104 -6.34 4.29 -20.11
C PRO A 104 -4.99 4.98 -19.95
N ALA A 105 -4.98 6.30 -19.71
CA ALA A 105 -3.74 7.04 -19.46
C ALA A 105 -3.10 6.61 -18.14
N PHE A 106 -3.91 6.44 -17.09
CA PHE A 106 -3.46 5.90 -15.81
C PHE A 106 -2.91 4.47 -15.95
N VAL A 107 -3.58 3.61 -16.70
CA VAL A 107 -3.12 2.22 -16.93
C VAL A 107 -1.77 2.21 -17.65
N SER A 108 -1.63 3.04 -18.68
CA SER A 108 -0.39 3.15 -19.45
C SER A 108 0.76 3.64 -18.57
N GLN A 109 0.51 4.64 -17.73
CA GLN A 109 1.53 5.17 -16.81
C GLN A 109 1.91 4.16 -15.73
N ALA A 110 0.94 3.49 -15.10
CA ALA A 110 1.21 2.54 -14.03
C ALA A 110 1.98 1.30 -14.52
N LEU A 111 1.81 0.93 -15.79
CA LEU A 111 2.42 -0.25 -16.41
C LEU A 111 3.57 0.10 -17.38
N ASP A 112 4.09 1.33 -17.31
CA ASP A 112 5.35 1.72 -17.94
C ASP A 112 6.49 1.42 -16.96
N LEU A 113 6.96 0.16 -16.99
CA LEU A 113 7.87 -0.39 -16.01
C LEU A 113 9.33 -0.12 -16.41
N ALA A 114 10.14 0.32 -15.45
CA ALA A 114 11.57 0.48 -15.67
C ALA A 114 12.26 -0.88 -15.77
N SER A 115 13.22 -1.02 -16.68
CA SER A 115 14.04 -2.22 -16.79
C SER A 115 14.93 -2.39 -15.56
N VAL A 116 15.00 -3.63 -15.05
CA VAL A 116 15.90 -4.05 -13.96
C VAL A 116 17.22 -4.63 -14.47
N LYS A 117 17.48 -4.51 -15.78
CA LYS A 117 18.72 -4.95 -16.45
C LYS A 117 18.99 -6.46 -16.39
N VAL A 118 17.97 -7.26 -16.06
CA VAL A 118 17.97 -8.72 -16.11
C VAL A 118 16.88 -9.12 -17.09
N ALA A 119 17.26 -9.76 -18.20
CA ALA A 119 16.36 -9.93 -19.34
C ALA A 119 15.17 -10.84 -19.01
N SER A 120 15.37 -11.87 -18.19
CA SER A 120 14.28 -12.72 -17.68
C SER A 120 13.27 -11.92 -16.83
N MET A 121 13.76 -11.10 -15.89
CA MET A 121 12.90 -10.26 -15.04
C MET A 121 12.13 -9.21 -15.83
N ASP A 122 12.77 -8.56 -16.81
CA ASP A 122 12.09 -7.59 -17.69
C ASP A 122 10.97 -8.25 -18.51
N ALA A 123 11.17 -9.50 -18.94
CA ALA A 123 10.13 -10.27 -19.63
C ALA A 123 8.95 -10.60 -18.70
N GLU A 124 9.23 -11.03 -17.47
CA GLU A 124 8.21 -11.31 -16.45
C GLU A 124 7.41 -10.06 -16.04
N HIS A 125 8.07 -8.89 -15.98
CA HIS A 125 7.40 -7.61 -15.78
C HIS A 125 6.38 -7.31 -16.89
N GLU A 126 6.73 -7.56 -18.15
CA GLU A 126 5.79 -7.38 -19.27
C GLU A 126 4.67 -8.42 -19.27
N GLU A 127 4.93 -9.66 -18.84
CA GLU A 127 3.90 -10.68 -18.64
C GLU A 127 2.91 -10.28 -17.54
N CYS A 128 3.40 -9.81 -16.39
CA CYS A 128 2.58 -9.26 -15.31
C CYS A 128 1.75 -8.06 -15.80
N ALA A 129 2.38 -7.11 -16.51
CA ALA A 129 1.71 -5.96 -17.08
C ALA A 129 0.60 -6.37 -18.06
N THR A 130 0.85 -7.38 -18.89
CA THR A 130 -0.13 -7.92 -19.83
C THR A 130 -1.33 -8.54 -19.09
N ALA A 131 -1.10 -9.32 -18.04
CA ALA A 131 -2.18 -9.87 -17.20
C ALA A 131 -2.99 -8.77 -16.52
N LEU A 132 -2.33 -7.72 -16.01
CA LEU A 132 -2.99 -6.57 -15.38
C LEU A 132 -3.82 -5.75 -16.37
N ARG A 133 -3.35 -5.54 -17.61
CA ARG A 133 -4.16 -4.89 -18.68
C ARG A 133 -5.43 -5.69 -18.96
N ARG A 134 -5.33 -7.03 -19.05
CA ARG A 134 -6.51 -7.90 -19.22
C ARG A 134 -7.47 -7.80 -18.03
N LEU A 135 -6.95 -7.66 -16.82
CA LEU A 135 -7.77 -7.47 -15.61
C LEU A 135 -8.55 -6.15 -15.65
N VAL A 136 -7.95 -5.07 -16.15
CA VAL A 136 -8.63 -3.77 -16.33
C VAL A 136 -9.82 -3.90 -17.28
N GLU A 137 -9.66 -4.64 -18.38
CA GLU A 137 -10.70 -4.82 -19.39
C GLU A 137 -11.84 -5.71 -18.90
N THR A 138 -11.50 -6.84 -18.26
CA THR A 138 -12.48 -7.91 -17.98
C THR A 138 -13.05 -7.81 -16.57
N ARG A 139 -12.23 -7.43 -15.58
CA ARG A 139 -12.58 -7.35 -14.16
C ARG A 139 -13.28 -8.61 -13.62
N SER A 140 -12.90 -9.78 -14.12
CA SER A 140 -13.43 -11.07 -13.65
C SER A 140 -12.49 -11.77 -12.69
N ARG A 141 -13.06 -12.68 -11.90
CA ARG A 141 -12.32 -13.55 -10.98
C ARG A 141 -11.30 -14.42 -11.69
N GLU A 142 -11.62 -14.92 -12.88
CA GLU A 142 -10.75 -15.79 -13.68
C GLU A 142 -9.48 -15.03 -14.06
N VAL A 143 -9.61 -13.81 -14.58
CA VAL A 143 -8.46 -12.99 -14.95
C VAL A 143 -7.67 -12.53 -13.71
N LEU A 144 -8.35 -12.26 -12.59
CA LEU A 144 -7.65 -11.97 -11.33
C LEU A 144 -6.82 -13.17 -10.83
N LYS A 145 -7.27 -14.40 -11.10
CA LYS A 145 -6.50 -15.60 -10.79
C LYS A 145 -5.27 -15.70 -11.70
N GLU A 146 -5.40 -15.40 -12.99
CA GLU A 146 -4.25 -15.34 -13.89
C GLU A 146 -3.21 -14.30 -13.42
N VAL A 147 -3.66 -13.13 -12.93
CA VAL A 147 -2.77 -12.13 -12.31
C VAL A 147 -2.10 -12.67 -11.06
N LEU A 148 -2.83 -13.40 -10.20
CA LEU A 148 -2.24 -14.02 -9.01
C LEU A 148 -1.16 -15.04 -9.37
N ASP A 149 -1.44 -15.91 -10.35
CA ASP A 149 -0.51 -16.95 -10.78
C ASP A 149 0.76 -16.30 -11.36
N CYS A 150 0.61 -15.29 -12.24
CA CYS A 150 1.73 -14.55 -12.83
C CYS A 150 2.59 -13.80 -11.79
N LEU A 151 1.97 -13.06 -10.86
CA LEU A 151 2.70 -12.38 -9.78
C LEU A 151 3.40 -13.37 -8.85
N SER A 152 2.76 -14.51 -8.55
CA SER A 152 3.34 -15.52 -7.67
C SER A 152 4.56 -16.19 -8.29
N ASP A 153 4.52 -16.50 -9.58
CA ASP A 153 5.64 -17.10 -10.29
C ASP A 153 6.82 -16.11 -10.40
N HIS A 154 6.53 -14.86 -10.75
CA HIS A 154 7.50 -13.76 -10.79
C HIS A 154 8.22 -13.55 -9.43
N PHE A 155 7.46 -13.37 -8.34
CA PHE A 155 8.04 -13.17 -7.01
C PHE A 155 8.86 -14.39 -6.54
N ALA A 156 8.44 -15.61 -6.89
CA ALA A 156 9.19 -16.80 -6.55
C ALA A 156 10.52 -16.89 -7.29
N HIS A 157 10.56 -16.51 -8.57
CA HIS A 157 11.79 -16.47 -9.35
C HIS A 157 12.77 -15.40 -8.84
N GLU A 158 12.26 -14.21 -8.55
CA GLU A 158 13.04 -13.11 -7.98
C GLU A 158 13.66 -13.46 -6.63
N GLU A 159 12.89 -14.06 -5.72
CA GLU A 159 13.41 -14.52 -4.43
C GLU A 159 14.48 -15.61 -4.61
N ALA A 160 14.35 -16.47 -5.62
CA ALA A 160 15.36 -17.45 -5.97
C ALA A 160 16.65 -16.79 -6.48
N LEU A 161 16.56 -15.74 -7.30
CA LEU A 161 17.71 -14.93 -7.73
C LEU A 161 18.41 -14.27 -6.54
N PHE A 162 17.66 -13.79 -5.55
CA PHE A 162 18.25 -13.24 -4.33
C PHE A 162 19.07 -14.26 -3.57
N GLU A 163 18.58 -15.50 -3.47
CA GLU A 163 19.34 -16.60 -2.84
C GLU A 163 20.57 -16.99 -3.66
N GLU A 164 20.42 -17.15 -4.96
CA GLU A 164 21.50 -17.57 -5.86
C GLU A 164 22.66 -16.57 -5.84
N HIS A 165 22.36 -15.27 -5.90
CA HIS A 165 23.37 -14.22 -6.00
C HIS A 165 23.77 -13.62 -4.65
N GLY A 166 23.16 -14.06 -3.55
CA GLY A 166 23.43 -13.58 -2.20
C GLY A 166 23.00 -12.13 -1.96
N PHE A 167 21.91 -11.70 -2.58
CA PHE A 167 21.34 -10.37 -2.35
C PHE A 167 20.78 -10.26 -0.92
N GLY A 168 21.08 -9.16 -0.23
CA GLY A 168 20.58 -8.91 1.13
C GLY A 168 21.17 -9.80 2.23
N VAL A 169 22.20 -10.60 1.94
CA VAL A 169 22.98 -11.34 2.95
C VAL A 169 23.90 -10.37 3.67
N HIS A 170 23.38 -9.71 4.72
CA HIS A 170 24.17 -8.89 5.64
C HIS A 170 24.25 -9.57 7.01
N ALA A 171 25.34 -9.33 7.74
CA ALA A 171 25.59 -9.90 9.07
C ALA A 171 24.49 -9.59 10.10
N ASN A 172 23.63 -8.59 9.84
CA ASN A 172 22.47 -8.27 10.65
C ASN A 172 21.17 -8.63 9.91
N GLU A 173 20.71 -9.87 10.08
CA GLU A 173 19.47 -10.41 9.48
C GLU A 173 18.20 -9.59 9.79
N LYS A 174 18.22 -8.78 10.86
CA LYS A 174 17.05 -8.01 11.31
C LYS A 174 16.67 -6.85 10.39
N LEU A 175 17.55 -6.40 9.50
CA LEU A 175 17.29 -5.31 8.54
C LEU A 175 17.68 -5.70 7.10
N SER A 176 17.49 -6.97 6.74
CA SER A 176 17.79 -7.42 5.39
C SER A 176 16.79 -6.84 4.39
N ALA A 177 17.29 -6.13 3.38
CA ALA A 177 16.48 -5.61 2.26
C ALA A 177 15.64 -6.72 1.62
N LYS A 178 16.22 -7.92 1.49
CA LYS A 178 15.54 -9.13 1.00
C LYS A 178 14.32 -9.50 1.86
N LYS A 179 14.41 -9.38 3.18
CA LYS A 179 13.29 -9.73 4.08
C LYS A 179 12.15 -8.73 3.98
N SER A 180 12.44 -7.43 3.87
CA SER A 180 11.40 -6.42 3.61
C SER A 180 10.77 -6.60 2.24
N HIS A 181 11.58 -6.96 1.23
CA HIS A 181 11.14 -7.21 -0.14
C HIS A 181 10.16 -8.40 -0.20
N ALA A 182 10.56 -9.57 0.32
CA ALA A 182 9.69 -10.76 0.38
C ALA A 182 8.41 -10.53 1.21
N LYS A 183 8.46 -9.67 2.23
CA LYS A 183 7.26 -9.30 2.99
C LYS A 183 6.29 -8.47 2.14
N GLU A 184 6.79 -7.64 1.25
CA GLU A 184 5.97 -6.86 0.33
C GLU A 184 5.29 -7.77 -0.72
N HIS A 185 6.01 -8.77 -1.25
CA HIS A 185 5.39 -9.82 -2.09
C HIS A 185 4.21 -10.48 -1.40
N GLN A 186 4.41 -10.95 -0.17
CA GLN A 186 3.37 -11.60 0.61
C GLN A 186 2.17 -10.67 0.83
N ARG A 187 2.41 -9.38 1.12
CA ARG A 187 1.34 -8.38 1.28
C ARG A 187 0.51 -8.26 0.00
N LEU A 188 1.15 -8.17 -1.16
CA LEU A 188 0.48 -8.00 -2.45
C LEU A 188 -0.30 -9.27 -2.84
N LEU A 189 0.32 -10.45 -2.73
CA LEU A 189 -0.34 -11.74 -3.00
C LEU A 189 -1.54 -11.97 -2.08
N ASP A 190 -1.41 -11.67 -0.78
CA ASP A 190 -2.51 -11.83 0.17
C ASP A 190 -3.67 -10.89 -0.13
N LYS A 191 -3.39 -9.67 -0.60
CA LYS A 191 -4.43 -8.74 -1.03
C LYS A 191 -5.20 -9.27 -2.23
N VAL A 192 -4.51 -9.81 -3.24
CA VAL A 192 -5.14 -10.45 -4.40
C VAL A 192 -5.97 -11.68 -3.99
N ARG A 193 -5.43 -12.55 -3.14
CA ARG A 193 -6.15 -13.72 -2.60
C ARG A 193 -7.40 -13.33 -1.82
N ARG A 194 -7.32 -12.27 -0.99
CA ARG A 194 -8.49 -11.71 -0.28
C ARG A 194 -9.54 -11.27 -1.29
N GLN A 195 -9.16 -10.53 -2.33
CA GLN A 195 -10.12 -10.11 -3.36
C GLN A 195 -10.78 -11.29 -4.09
N LEU A 196 -10.03 -12.35 -4.41
CA LEU A 196 -10.58 -13.57 -5.01
C LEU A 196 -11.63 -14.27 -4.12
N SER A 197 -11.56 -14.06 -2.79
CA SER A 197 -12.53 -14.62 -1.85
C SER A 197 -13.85 -13.84 -1.79
N LEU A 198 -13.90 -12.59 -2.28
CA LEU A 198 -15.05 -11.70 -2.12
C LEU A 198 -16.16 -11.90 -3.15
N GLY A 199 -15.88 -12.48 -4.32
CA GLY A 199 -16.91 -12.68 -5.34
C GLY A 199 -16.38 -12.94 -6.76
N PRO A 200 -17.30 -13.01 -7.75
CA PRO A 200 -16.94 -13.27 -9.15
C PRO A 200 -16.45 -12.02 -9.91
N SER A 201 -16.76 -10.82 -9.42
CA SER A 201 -16.44 -9.54 -10.05
C SER A 201 -15.42 -8.76 -9.24
N VAL A 202 -14.52 -8.06 -9.92
CA VAL A 202 -13.44 -7.28 -9.31
C VAL A 202 -13.79 -5.79 -9.37
N PRO A 203 -13.89 -5.10 -8.22
CA PRO A 203 -14.20 -3.67 -8.19
C PRO A 203 -13.12 -2.84 -8.91
N ALA A 204 -13.52 -1.83 -9.69
CA ALA A 204 -12.58 -0.91 -10.33
C ALA A 204 -11.61 -0.21 -9.34
N PRO A 205 -12.04 0.21 -8.13
CA PRO A 205 -11.11 0.77 -7.15
C PRO A 205 -10.00 -0.19 -6.75
N PHE A 206 -10.32 -1.49 -6.58
CA PHE A 206 -9.33 -2.51 -6.27
C PHE A 206 -8.31 -2.66 -7.40
N VAL A 207 -8.76 -2.72 -8.65
CA VAL A 207 -7.85 -2.83 -9.80
C VAL A 207 -6.92 -1.61 -9.89
N ARG A 208 -7.45 -0.40 -9.68
CA ARG A 208 -6.64 0.83 -9.63
C ARG A 208 -5.58 0.77 -8.54
N GLU A 209 -5.96 0.31 -7.35
CA GLU A 209 -5.06 0.17 -6.20
C GLU A 209 -3.98 -0.88 -6.46
N LEU A 210 -4.33 -2.03 -7.06
CA LEU A 210 -3.38 -3.08 -7.42
C LEU A 210 -2.37 -2.62 -8.47
N LEU A 211 -2.81 -1.89 -9.51
CA LEU A 211 -1.92 -1.29 -10.52
C LEU A 211 -0.91 -0.34 -9.87
N GLN A 212 -1.38 0.52 -8.97
CA GLN A 212 -0.53 1.48 -8.26
C GLN A 212 0.49 0.77 -7.38
N GLU A 213 0.07 -0.25 -6.62
CA GLU A 213 0.99 -0.98 -5.74
C GLU A 213 2.02 -1.79 -6.53
N PHE A 214 1.66 -2.37 -7.68
CA PHE A 214 2.62 -3.05 -8.54
C PHE A 214 3.63 -2.07 -9.15
N HIS A 215 3.18 -0.89 -9.59
CA HIS A 215 4.06 0.19 -10.04
C HIS A 215 5.02 0.65 -8.93
N GLU A 216 4.51 0.86 -7.71
CA GLU A 216 5.33 1.26 -6.56
C GLU A 216 6.32 0.15 -6.18
N HIS A 217 5.92 -1.10 -6.27
CA HIS A 217 6.81 -2.24 -6.02
C HIS A 217 7.99 -2.24 -6.98
N THR A 218 7.73 -2.24 -8.28
CA THR A 218 8.77 -2.24 -9.32
C THR A 218 9.71 -1.03 -9.23
N THR A 219 9.16 0.16 -8.93
CA THR A 219 9.97 1.39 -8.84
C THR A 219 10.75 1.55 -7.54
N LEU A 220 10.24 1.05 -6.41
CA LEU A 220 10.87 1.24 -5.10
C LEU A 220 11.71 0.05 -4.66
N TYR A 221 11.29 -1.18 -4.98
CA TYR A 221 11.91 -2.40 -4.50
C TYR A 221 12.80 -3.03 -5.57
N ASP A 222 12.33 -3.15 -6.82
CA ASP A 222 13.03 -3.96 -7.82
C ASP A 222 14.28 -3.26 -8.35
N VAL A 223 14.19 -1.94 -8.49
CA VAL A 223 15.33 -1.07 -8.82
C VAL A 223 16.48 -1.24 -7.82
N GLN A 224 16.23 -1.65 -6.57
CA GLN A 224 17.28 -1.77 -5.55
C GLN A 224 18.29 -2.88 -5.84
N TYR A 225 17.89 -3.94 -6.56
CA TYR A 225 18.79 -5.04 -6.89
C TYR A 225 19.27 -5.02 -8.33
N ALA A 226 18.69 -4.18 -9.20
CA ALA A 226 18.97 -4.17 -10.64
C ALA A 226 20.48 -4.14 -10.96
N ASP A 227 21.21 -3.18 -10.41
CA ASP A 227 22.66 -3.07 -10.62
C ASP A 227 23.44 -4.23 -9.98
N PHE A 228 22.97 -4.72 -8.83
CA PHE A 228 23.61 -5.84 -8.14
C PHE A 228 23.52 -7.11 -8.96
N LEU A 229 22.32 -7.52 -9.40
CA LEU A 229 22.11 -8.75 -10.18
C LEU A 229 22.78 -8.65 -11.56
N ALA A 230 22.68 -7.50 -12.23
CA ALA A 230 23.38 -7.26 -13.49
C ALA A 230 24.90 -7.43 -13.34
N SER A 231 25.49 -6.93 -12.24
CA SER A 231 26.94 -7.09 -11.97
C SER A 231 27.36 -8.55 -11.70
N LYS A 232 26.41 -9.40 -11.28
CA LYS A 232 26.62 -10.83 -11.04
C LYS A 232 26.42 -11.68 -12.28
N GLY A 233 25.97 -11.09 -13.39
CA GLY A 233 25.69 -11.81 -14.62
C GLY A 233 24.43 -12.67 -14.55
N ALA A 234 23.47 -12.28 -13.71
CA ALA A 234 22.11 -12.84 -13.75
C ALA A 234 21.53 -12.70 -15.16
N LYS A 235 20.76 -13.69 -15.60
CA LYS A 235 20.20 -13.75 -16.96
C LYS A 235 18.69 -13.78 -16.95
#